data_AF-A0A6S5RYV3-F1
#
_entry.id   AF-A0A6S5RYV3-F1
#
_cell.length_a   1.000
_cell.length_b   1.000
_cell.length_c   1.000
_cell.angle_alpha   90.00
_cell.angle_beta   90.00
_cell.angle_gamma   90.00
#
_symmetry.space_group_name_H-M   'P 1'
#
loop_
_entity.id
_entity.type
_entity.pdbx_description
1 polymer ?
#
loop_
_entity_poly.entity_id
_entity_poly.type
_entity_poly.pdbx_seq_one_letter_code
_entity_poly.pdbx_strand_id
1 'polypeptide(L)' 'MSHSHPPRPRQFAQQIANLPTKEERRRALEEVPEHLRDMVRTHVELTWERKHGPQTD' A
#
# COMPACT_ATOMS: atom_id res chain seq x y z
N MET A 1 -11.31 2.68 -25.67
CA MET A 1 -10.83 3.74 -24.76
C MET A 1 -10.11 3.06 -23.62
N SER A 2 -8.79 3.16 -23.56
CA SER A 2 -8.03 2.67 -22.40
C SER A 2 -8.33 3.61 -21.25
N HIS A 3 -9.29 3.24 -20.40
CA HIS A 3 -9.51 3.94 -19.15
C HIS A 3 -8.27 3.68 -18.29
N SER A 4 -7.28 4.58 -18.37
CA SER A 4 -6.27 4.76 -17.33
C SER A 4 -7.03 5.12 -16.06
N HIS A 5 -7.50 4.09 -15.37
CA HIS A 5 -8.04 4.25 -14.04
C HIS A 5 -6.87 4.72 -13.18
N PRO A 6 -7.04 5.80 -12.38
CA PRO A 6 -6.00 6.17 -11.44
C PRO A 6 -5.65 4.92 -10.60
N PRO A 7 -4.35 4.66 -10.36
CA PRO A 7 -3.91 3.49 -9.61
C PRO A 7 -4.71 3.40 -8.32
N ARG A 8 -5.41 2.26 -8.15
CA ARG A 8 -6.32 2.09 -7.03
C ARG A 8 -5.51 2.08 -5.73
N PRO A 9 -6.02 2.60 -4.61
CA PRO A 9 -5.32 2.59 -3.33
C PRO A 9 -4.74 1.22 -2.93
N ARG A 10 -5.44 0.13 -3.31
CA ARG A 10 -4.97 -1.25 -3.11
C ARG A 10 -3.69 -1.60 -3.88
N GLN A 11 -3.48 -1.05 -5.08
CA GLN A 11 -2.28 -1.29 -5.88
C GLN A 11 -1.06 -0.61 -5.26
N PHE A 12 -1.21 0.66 -4.85
CA PHE A 12 -0.17 1.35 -4.07
C PHE A 12 0.16 0.56 -2.81
N ALA A 13 -0.85 0.12 -2.08
CA ALA A 13 -0.63 -0.61 -0.84
C ALA A 13 0.12 -1.94 -1.02
N GLN A 14 -0.17 -2.70 -2.09
CA GLN A 14 0.56 -3.93 -2.40
C GLN A 14 2.02 -3.66 -2.77
N GLN A 15 2.27 -2.62 -3.58
CA GLN A 15 3.63 -2.23 -3.95
C GLN A 15 4.43 -1.80 -2.72
N ILE A 16 3.84 -0.94 -1.88
CA ILE A 16 4.45 -0.47 -0.63
C ILE A 16 4.69 -1.65 0.33
N ALA A 17 3.70 -2.51 0.55
CA ALA A 17 3.85 -3.66 1.46
C ALA A 17 4.89 -4.69 0.99
N ASN A 18 5.27 -4.68 -0.29
CA ASN A 18 6.35 -5.54 -0.81
C ASN A 18 7.76 -4.97 -0.60
N LEU A 19 7.89 -3.70 -0.21
CA LEU A 19 9.21 -3.09 0.04
C LEU A 19 9.84 -3.70 1.30
N PRO A 20 11.13 -4.08 1.26
CA PRO A 20 11.77 -4.81 2.35
C PRO A 20 12.01 -3.93 3.59
N THR A 21 12.26 -2.63 3.41
CA THR A 21 12.58 -1.74 4.53
C THR A 21 11.44 -0.79 4.89
N LYS A 22 11.39 -0.37 6.17
CA LYS A 22 10.41 0.60 6.67
C LYS A 22 10.60 2.00 6.04
N GLU A 23 11.83 2.37 5.73
CA GLU A 23 12.14 3.68 5.14
C GLU A 23 11.63 3.78 3.69
N GLU A 24 11.84 2.74 2.87
CA GLU A 24 11.30 2.68 1.51
C GLU A 24 9.77 2.75 1.51
N ARG A 25 9.10 2.07 2.45
CA ARG A 25 7.64 2.16 2.61
C ARG A 25 7.16 3.56 2.93
N ARG A 26 7.90 4.28 3.77
CA ARG A 26 7.57 5.66 4.14
C ARG A 26 7.69 6.59 2.94
N ARG A 27 8.79 6.50 2.18
CA ARG A 27 8.99 7.32 0.96
C ARG A 27 7.90 7.04 -0.06
N ALA A 28 7.58 5.76 -0.30
CA ALA A 28 6.53 5.40 -1.25
C ALA A 28 5.12 5.85 -0.80
N LEU A 29 4.85 5.97 0.51
CA LEU A 29 3.62 6.60 1.01
C LEU A 29 3.58 8.12 0.80
N GLU A 30 4.74 8.79 0.79
CA GLU A 30 4.83 10.24 0.51
C GLU A 30 4.58 10.55 -0.97
N GLU A 31 4.94 9.63 -1.88
CA GLU A 31 4.66 9.73 -3.31
C GLU A 31 3.18 9.52 -3.66
N VAL A 32 2.38 8.93 -2.76
CA VAL A 32 0.94 8.77 -2.94
C VAL A 32 0.26 10.15 -2.84
N PRO A 33 -0.71 10.46 -3.73
CA PRO A 33 -1.52 11.67 -3.64
C PRO A 33 -2.19 11.81 -2.27
N GLU A 34 -2.18 13.03 -1.70
CA GLU A 34 -2.62 13.28 -0.32
C GLU A 34 -4.00 12.70 0.00
N HIS A 35 -4.97 12.89 -0.90
CA HIS A 35 -6.34 12.39 -0.77
C HIS A 35 -6.46 10.85 -0.73
N LEU A 36 -5.41 10.12 -1.11
CA LEU A 36 -5.35 8.65 -1.04
C LEU A 36 -4.41 8.16 0.06
N ARG A 37 -3.59 9.02 0.68
CA ARG A 37 -2.56 8.59 1.65
C ARG A 37 -3.14 7.86 2.84
N ASP A 38 -4.21 8.37 3.44
CA ASP A 38 -4.87 7.71 4.57
C ASP A 38 -5.42 6.33 4.19
N MET A 39 -6.09 6.24 3.04
CA MET A 39 -6.63 4.98 2.54
C MET A 39 -5.52 3.97 2.20
N VAL A 40 -4.46 4.43 1.54
CA VAL A 40 -3.29 3.59 1.23
C VAL A 40 -2.59 3.14 2.50
N ARG A 41 -2.42 4.01 3.51
CA ARG A 41 -1.83 3.65 4.80
C ARG A 41 -2.59 2.50 5.46
N THR A 42 -3.91 2.59 5.57
CA THR A 42 -4.75 1.51 6.11
C THR A 42 -4.59 0.22 5.30
N HIS A 43 -4.59 0.31 3.97
CA HIS A 43 -4.40 -0.86 3.12
C HIS A 43 -2.99 -1.48 3.24
N VAL A 44 -1.95 -0.67 3.43
CA VAL A 44 -0.57 -1.14 3.63
C VAL A 44 -0.49 -1.93 4.92
N GLU A 45 -1.05 -1.40 6.01
CA GLU A 45 -1.10 -2.05 7.32
C GLU A 45 -1.81 -3.40 7.23
N LEU A 46 -3.03 -3.43 6.70
CA LEU A 46 -3.79 -4.67 6.49
C LEU A 46 -3.07 -5.68 5.59
N THR A 47 -2.39 -5.20 4.54
CA THR A 47 -1.65 -6.09 3.62
C THR A 47 -0.41 -6.65 4.29
N TRP A 48 0.28 -5.84 5.10
CA TRP A 48 1.46 -6.24 5.85
C TRP A 48 1.11 -7.26 6.94
N GLU A 49 0.03 -7.01 7.70
CA GLU A 49 -0.52 -7.93 8.70
C GLU A 49 -0.96 -9.25 8.06
N ARG A 50 -1.63 -9.24 6.90
CA ARG A 50 -1.96 -10.48 6.19
C ARG A 50 -0.72 -11.27 5.75
N LYS A 51 0.41 -10.60 5.53
CA LYS A 51 1.65 -11.23 5.06
C LYS A 51 2.56 -11.71 6.20
N HIS A 52 2.53 -11.04 7.35
CA HIS A 52 3.48 -11.26 8.46
C HIS A 52 2.82 -11.52 9.81
N GLY A 53 1.51 -11.28 9.93
CA GLY A 53 0.73 -11.67 11.09
C GLY A 53 0.57 -13.19 11.17
N PRO A 54 0.12 -13.72 12.31
CA PRO A 54 -0.15 -15.14 12.44
C PRO A 54 -1.20 -15.52 11.40
N GLN A 55 -0.81 -16.39 10.47
CA GLN A 55 -1.74 -17.03 9.56
C GLN A 55 -2.61 -17.96 10.42
N THR A 56 -3.69 -17.43 10.97
CA THR A 56 -4.77 -18.27 11.48
C THR A 56 -5.39 -18.93 10.25
N ASP A 57 -4.94 -20.16 10.00
CA ASP A 57 -5.63 -21.19 9.22
C ASP A 57 -7.05 -21.40 9.77
#